data_AF-A0A1G3BQW3-F1
#
_entry.id   AF-A0A1G3BQW3-F1
#
_cell.length_a   1.000
_cell.length_b   1.000
_cell.length_c   1.000
_cell.angle_alpha   90.00
_cell.angle_beta   90.00
_cell.angle_gamma   90.00
#
_symmetry.space_group_name_H-M   'P 1'
#
loop_
_entity.id
_entity.type
_entity.pdbx_description
1 polymer ?
#
loop_
_entity_poly.entity_id
_entity_poly.type
_entity_poly.pdbx_seq_one_letter_code
_entity_poly.pdbx_strand_id
1 'polypeptide(L)'
;MTDYSHQSFNDIVTDLEREHKNVTDFINAIEGNITKVKSGGYWDKKVPSDFKMIVAYSLKHYKTAQEELAEIPKEIQSEVREHHCKRLQRLSAVASEINRDIGKIWHQQYNGKEYKNEDFQIVENIYCDTRNMAVNLLDTSNIAERLNDFIGKTKVTMEKNQNLGGISNTTFGDNTTIIVGDHNQVKTIQIKQGNFEDLKNLLKQNNVADEDIASLKEIVETEKPDVETKTLGSKTNGWISKMVGKCSDGSWAIGIGAAGKLLADGIKAYYGWHI
;
A
#
# COMPACT_ATOMS: atom_id res chain seq x y z
N MET A 1 2.74 16.65 0.80
CA MET A 1 2.39 15.28 0.40
C MET A 1 3.57 14.41 0.82
N THR A 2 3.34 13.45 1.70
CA THR A 2 4.41 12.55 2.16
C THR A 2 4.72 11.56 1.05
N ASP A 3 6.00 11.39 0.71
CA ASP A 3 6.43 10.49 -0.38
C ASP A 3 6.65 9.07 0.18
N TYR A 4 5.81 8.13 -0.27
CA TYR A 4 5.85 6.72 0.13
C TYR A 4 6.41 5.80 -0.96
N SER A 5 7.03 6.35 -2.02
CA SER A 5 7.51 5.60 -3.18
C SER A 5 8.52 4.47 -2.88
N HIS A 6 9.12 4.48 -1.69
CA HIS A 6 10.09 3.48 -1.23
C HIS A 6 9.48 2.36 -0.37
N GLN A 7 8.20 2.43 0.00
CA GLN A 7 7.60 1.47 0.94
C GLN A 7 6.94 0.29 0.22
N SER A 8 7.20 -0.90 0.72
CA SER A 8 6.69 -2.14 0.16
C SER A 8 5.31 -2.54 0.74
N PHE A 9 4.65 -3.47 0.06
CA PHE A 9 3.41 -4.08 0.56
C PHE A 9 3.62 -4.78 1.93
N ASN A 10 4.77 -5.42 2.14
CA ASN A 10 5.06 -6.08 3.41
C ASN A 10 5.30 -5.07 4.54
N ASP A 11 5.81 -3.88 4.24
CA ASP A 11 5.93 -2.81 5.23
C ASP A 11 4.54 -2.37 5.69
N ILE A 12 3.58 -2.25 4.77
CA ILE A 12 2.18 -1.94 5.11
C ILE A 12 1.56 -3.01 6.00
N VAL A 13 1.77 -4.30 5.68
CA VAL A 13 1.31 -5.43 6.52
C VAL A 13 1.91 -5.34 7.92
N THR A 14 3.23 -5.10 8.01
CA THR A 14 3.95 -4.98 9.27
C THR A 14 3.45 -3.80 10.10
N ASP A 15 3.13 -2.67 9.46
CA ASP A 15 2.58 -1.49 10.13
C ASP A 15 1.18 -1.78 10.69
N LEU A 16 0.33 -2.49 9.94
CA LEU A 16 -0.99 -2.90 10.43
C LEU A 16 -0.88 -3.85 11.64
N GLU A 17 0.02 -4.83 11.61
CA GLU A 17 0.26 -5.75 12.72
C GLU A 17 0.82 -5.05 13.96
N ARG A 18 1.71 -4.07 13.76
CA ARG A 18 2.24 -3.22 14.83
C ARG A 18 1.13 -2.37 15.45
N GLU A 19 0.30 -1.74 14.63
CA GLU A 19 -0.83 -0.94 15.13
C GLU A 19 -1.86 -1.82 15.85
N HIS A 20 -2.12 -3.04 15.40
CA HIS A 20 -2.94 -4.00 16.14
C HIS A 20 -2.40 -4.26 17.55
N LYS A 21 -1.09 -4.48 17.68
CA LYS A 21 -0.44 -4.67 18.97
C LYS A 21 -0.55 -3.41 19.84
N ASN A 22 -0.26 -2.24 19.28
CA ASN A 22 -0.36 -0.96 19.98
C ASN A 22 -1.77 -0.76 20.54
N VAL A 23 -2.81 -0.93 19.71
CA VAL A 23 -4.22 -0.84 20.12
C VAL A 23 -4.53 -1.80 21.27
N THR A 24 -4.07 -3.05 21.17
CA THR A 24 -4.29 -4.06 22.20
C THR A 24 -3.67 -3.65 23.54
N ASP A 25 -2.44 -3.15 23.53
CA ASP A 25 -1.72 -2.73 24.73
C ASP A 25 -2.43 -1.54 25.40
N PHE A 26 -2.91 -0.56 24.63
CA PHE A 26 -3.69 0.58 25.15
C PHE A 26 -5.04 0.16 25.72
N ILE A 27 -5.78 -0.74 25.07
CA ILE A 27 -7.05 -1.28 25.61
C ILE A 27 -6.80 -1.91 26.98
N ASN A 28 -5.80 -2.78 27.07
CA ASN A 28 -5.46 -3.46 28.32
C ASN A 28 -5.04 -2.48 29.42
N ALA A 29 -4.23 -1.46 29.09
CA ALA A 29 -3.81 -0.44 30.03
C ALA A 29 -5.00 0.37 30.58
N ILE A 30 -5.89 0.84 29.69
CA ILE A 30 -7.07 1.62 30.05
C ILE A 30 -8.03 0.78 30.91
N GLU A 31 -8.37 -0.44 30.49
CA GLU A 31 -9.28 -1.32 31.24
C GLU A 31 -8.70 -1.75 32.60
N GLY A 32 -7.39 -2.04 32.63
CA GLY A 32 -6.67 -2.35 33.86
C GLY A 32 -6.70 -1.17 34.84
N ASN A 33 -6.46 0.05 34.36
CA ASN A 33 -6.54 1.25 35.19
C ASN A 33 -7.98 1.50 35.67
N ILE A 34 -9.00 1.41 34.79
CA ILE A 34 -10.41 1.52 35.19
C ILE A 34 -10.74 0.53 36.32
N THR A 35 -10.28 -0.71 36.21
CA THR A 35 -10.51 -1.76 37.22
C THR A 35 -9.90 -1.38 38.57
N LYS A 36 -8.68 -0.83 38.59
CA LYS A 36 -8.00 -0.37 39.82
C LYS A 36 -8.76 0.76 40.51
N VAL A 37 -9.13 1.82 39.79
CA VAL A 37 -9.85 2.96 40.38
C VAL A 37 -11.32 2.63 40.71
N LYS A 38 -11.92 1.62 40.07
CA LYS A 38 -13.23 1.07 40.46
C LYS A 38 -13.18 0.28 41.77
N SER A 39 -12.15 -0.53 42.03
CA SER A 39 -12.09 -1.34 43.26
C SER A 39 -12.01 -0.48 44.53
N GLY A 40 -11.38 0.70 44.45
CA GLY A 40 -11.40 1.72 45.51
C GLY A 40 -12.69 2.55 45.59
N GLY A 41 -13.62 2.39 44.64
CA GLY A 41 -14.87 3.16 44.54
C GLY A 41 -14.70 4.61 44.08
N TYR A 42 -13.47 5.04 43.78
CA TYR A 42 -13.17 6.39 43.31
C TYR A 42 -13.80 6.63 41.93
N TRP A 43 -13.73 5.63 41.02
CA TRP A 43 -14.37 5.72 39.70
C TRP A 43 -15.84 6.13 39.82
N ASP A 44 -16.61 5.40 40.62
CA ASP A 44 -18.06 5.58 40.68
C ASP A 44 -18.45 6.87 41.39
N LYS A 45 -17.73 7.23 42.45
CA LYS A 45 -18.06 8.39 43.31
C LYS A 45 -17.53 9.73 42.82
N LYS A 46 -16.34 9.74 42.19
CA LYS A 46 -15.56 10.97 41.93
C LYS A 46 -15.41 11.29 40.45
N VAL A 47 -15.41 10.28 39.58
CA VAL A 47 -15.24 10.52 38.14
C VAL A 47 -16.57 10.96 37.50
N PRO A 48 -16.61 12.11 36.80
CA PRO A 48 -17.81 12.61 36.12
C PRO A 48 -18.36 11.66 35.04
N SER A 49 -19.68 11.70 34.84
CA SER A 49 -20.37 10.79 33.92
C SER A 49 -20.02 11.02 32.45
N ASP A 50 -19.78 12.26 32.04
CA ASP A 50 -19.33 12.63 30.70
C ASP A 50 -17.95 12.05 30.38
N PHE A 51 -17.00 12.14 31.33
CA PHE A 51 -15.68 11.51 31.19
C PHE A 51 -15.78 9.99 31.12
N LYS A 52 -16.60 9.35 31.97
CA LYS A 52 -16.87 7.91 31.89
C LYS A 52 -17.41 7.50 30.53
N MET A 53 -18.34 8.29 29.99
CA MET A 53 -19.02 7.99 28.73
C MET A 53 -18.07 8.11 27.54
N ILE A 54 -17.23 9.14 27.47
CA ILE A 54 -16.26 9.26 26.38
C ILE A 54 -15.22 8.13 26.45
N VAL A 55 -14.71 7.76 27.63
CA VAL A 55 -13.77 6.64 27.79
C VAL A 55 -14.41 5.32 27.35
N ALA A 56 -15.67 5.07 27.72
CA ALA A 56 -16.39 3.87 27.30
C ALA A 56 -16.63 3.83 25.77
N TYR A 57 -16.99 4.97 25.19
CA TYR A 57 -17.12 5.11 23.73
C TYR A 57 -15.79 4.86 23.01
N SER A 58 -14.70 5.45 23.52
CA SER A 58 -13.35 5.23 23.00
C SER A 58 -12.94 3.77 23.05
N LEU A 59 -13.14 3.07 24.18
CA LEU A 59 -12.84 1.64 24.30
C LEU A 59 -13.62 0.79 23.30
N LYS A 60 -14.90 1.11 23.05
CA LYS A 60 -15.69 0.44 22.02
C LYS A 60 -15.07 0.62 20.63
N HIS A 61 -14.66 1.84 20.30
CA HIS A 61 -13.97 2.13 19.04
C HIS A 61 -12.63 1.41 18.94
N TYR A 62 -11.83 1.38 20.00
CA TYR A 62 -10.52 0.71 20.00
C TYR A 62 -10.65 -0.79 19.85
N LYS A 63 -11.64 -1.43 20.47
CA LYS A 63 -11.93 -2.86 20.24
C LYS A 63 -12.33 -3.14 18.80
N THR A 64 -13.11 -2.24 18.19
CA THR A 64 -13.42 -2.33 16.76
C THR A 64 -12.14 -2.20 15.94
N ALA A 65 -11.28 -1.20 16.22
CA ALA A 65 -10.00 -1.05 15.55
C ALA A 65 -9.09 -2.29 15.72
N GLN A 66 -9.10 -2.92 16.90
CA GLN A 66 -8.35 -4.15 17.16
C GLN A 66 -8.81 -5.28 16.22
N GLU A 67 -10.11 -5.53 16.12
CA GLU A 67 -10.66 -6.54 15.23
C GLU A 67 -10.31 -6.25 13.76
N GLU A 68 -10.52 -5.01 13.33
CA GLU A 68 -10.24 -4.52 11.99
C GLU A 68 -8.75 -4.68 11.61
N LEU A 69 -7.84 -4.27 12.49
CA LEU A 69 -6.40 -4.38 12.28
C LEU A 69 -5.90 -5.83 12.37
N ALA A 70 -6.67 -6.74 12.97
CA ALA A 70 -6.37 -8.18 12.97
C ALA A 70 -6.90 -8.90 11.72
N GLU A 71 -7.91 -8.36 11.05
CA GLU A 71 -8.56 -8.96 9.88
C GLU A 71 -7.97 -8.46 8.57
N ILE A 72 -7.82 -7.14 8.40
CA ILE A 72 -7.38 -6.52 7.16
C ILE A 72 -6.06 -7.14 6.66
N PRO A 73 -5.02 -7.34 7.50
CA PRO A 73 -3.77 -8.00 7.06
C PRO A 73 -3.98 -9.38 6.45
N LYS A 74 -4.97 -10.15 6.90
CA LYS A 74 -5.29 -11.49 6.39
C LYS A 74 -6.03 -11.40 5.06
N GLU A 75 -7.00 -10.49 4.97
CA GLU A 75 -7.81 -10.28 3.77
C GLU A 75 -6.97 -9.75 2.60
N ILE A 76 -6.09 -8.79 2.87
CA ILE A 76 -5.22 -8.20 1.86
C ILE A 76 -4.21 -9.20 1.30
N GLN A 77 -3.91 -10.32 1.95
CA GLN A 77 -3.11 -11.40 1.37
C GLN A 77 -3.84 -12.10 0.21
N SER A 78 -5.18 -12.12 0.25
CA SER A 78 -5.98 -12.69 -0.84
C SER A 78 -6.12 -11.69 -1.98
N GLU A 79 -6.60 -10.50 -1.66
CA GLU A 79 -6.78 -9.41 -2.63
C GLU A 79 -6.90 -8.08 -1.89
N VAL A 80 -6.19 -7.05 -2.31
CA VAL A 80 -6.41 -5.69 -1.80
C VAL A 80 -7.63 -5.09 -2.48
N ARG A 81 -8.64 -4.71 -1.69
CA ARG A 81 -9.88 -4.11 -2.16
C ARG A 81 -10.08 -2.73 -1.55
N GLU A 82 -10.82 -1.87 -2.26
CA GLU A 82 -11.11 -0.49 -1.85
C GLU A 82 -11.72 -0.39 -0.43
N HIS A 83 -12.54 -1.38 -0.05
CA HIS A 83 -13.18 -1.38 1.27
C HIS A 83 -12.18 -1.52 2.43
N HIS A 84 -11.01 -2.14 2.24
CA HIS A 84 -9.97 -2.19 3.27
C HIS A 84 -9.45 -0.78 3.60
N CYS A 85 -9.18 0.03 2.58
CA CYS A 85 -8.76 1.42 2.74
C CYS A 85 -9.87 2.25 3.41
N LYS A 86 -11.13 2.07 3.01
CA LYS A 86 -12.29 2.75 3.61
C LYS A 86 -12.47 2.42 5.09
N ARG A 87 -12.24 1.16 5.49
CA ARG A 87 -12.29 0.71 6.88
C ARG A 87 -11.23 1.44 7.72
N LEU A 88 -9.97 1.46 7.27
CA LEU A 88 -8.87 2.19 7.93
C LEU A 88 -9.14 3.70 8.03
N GLN A 89 -9.63 4.33 6.96
CA GLN A 89 -10.02 5.74 6.98
C GLN A 89 -11.12 6.04 8.01
N ARG A 90 -12.10 5.13 8.15
CA ARG A 90 -13.17 5.25 9.16
C ARG A 90 -12.62 5.16 10.57
N LEU A 91 -11.61 4.31 10.82
CA LEU A 91 -10.95 4.22 12.12
C LEU A 91 -10.31 5.56 12.52
N SER A 92 -9.53 6.15 11.60
CA SER A 92 -8.90 7.46 11.79
C SER A 92 -9.92 8.58 12.00
N ALA A 93 -11.01 8.61 11.22
CA ALA A 93 -12.04 9.63 11.34
C ALA A 93 -12.69 9.66 12.73
N VAL A 94 -13.11 8.50 13.25
CA VAL A 94 -13.71 8.40 14.59
C VAL A 94 -12.67 8.68 15.68
N ALA A 95 -11.40 8.28 15.48
CA ALA A 95 -10.33 8.58 16.42
C ALA A 95 -10.05 10.09 16.53
N SER A 96 -10.15 10.83 15.42
CA SER A 96 -10.05 12.30 15.40
C SER A 96 -11.15 12.96 16.25
N GLU A 97 -12.39 12.48 16.14
CA GLU A 97 -13.51 12.92 16.98
C GLU A 97 -13.24 12.65 18.45
N ILE A 98 -12.80 11.43 18.79
CA ILE A 98 -12.44 11.05 20.17
C ILE A 98 -11.38 11.98 20.73
N ASN A 99 -10.27 12.21 20.03
CA ASN A 99 -9.16 13.04 20.50
C ASN A 99 -9.63 14.47 20.83
N ARG A 100 -10.47 15.04 19.95
CA ARG A 100 -11.06 16.37 20.16
C ARG A 100 -11.99 16.38 21.37
N ASP A 101 -12.91 15.43 21.43
CA ASP A 101 -14.01 15.45 22.40
C ASP A 101 -13.51 15.09 23.81
N ILE A 102 -12.60 14.12 23.94
CA ILE A 102 -11.98 13.81 25.24
C ILE A 102 -11.13 14.95 25.75
N GLY A 103 -10.39 15.65 24.87
CA GLY A 103 -9.63 16.85 25.24
C GLY A 103 -10.54 17.96 25.74
N LYS A 104 -11.67 18.19 25.06
CA LYS A 104 -12.69 19.16 25.50
C LYS A 104 -13.26 18.78 26.87
N ILE A 105 -13.69 17.54 27.05
CA ILE A 105 -14.24 17.06 28.33
C ILE A 105 -13.20 17.25 29.43
N TRP A 106 -11.98 16.76 29.23
CA TRP A 106 -10.92 16.85 30.22
C TRP A 106 -10.57 18.28 30.60
N HIS A 107 -10.34 19.16 29.63
CA HIS A 107 -9.84 20.50 29.92
C HIS A 107 -10.93 21.52 30.30
N GLN A 108 -12.18 21.33 29.84
CA GLN A 108 -13.22 22.34 29.96
C GLN A 108 -14.42 21.92 30.81
N GLN A 109 -14.68 20.61 30.95
CA GLN A 109 -15.93 20.11 31.56
C GLN A 109 -15.67 19.31 32.86
N TYR A 110 -14.53 18.62 32.94
CA TYR A 110 -14.14 17.89 34.13
C TYR A 110 -13.70 18.86 35.24
N ASN A 111 -14.63 19.20 36.13
CA ASN A 111 -14.37 19.95 37.36
C ASN A 111 -14.01 19.04 38.54
N GLY A 112 -13.26 19.56 39.52
CA GLY A 112 -12.93 18.81 40.74
C GLY A 112 -11.82 17.77 40.57
N LYS A 113 -10.83 18.05 39.71
CA LYS A 113 -9.61 17.22 39.57
C LYS A 113 -8.80 17.26 40.86
N GLU A 114 -8.64 16.11 41.52
CA GLU A 114 -7.95 15.98 42.80
C GLU A 114 -6.45 15.69 42.58
N TYR A 115 -5.73 16.64 41.99
CA TYR A 115 -4.28 16.49 41.74
C TYR A 115 -3.54 16.07 43.01
N LYS A 116 -2.54 15.19 42.86
CA LYS A 116 -1.76 14.52 43.93
C LYS A 116 -2.50 13.41 44.68
N ASN A 117 -3.79 13.19 44.46
CA ASN A 117 -4.47 11.97 44.92
C ASN A 117 -4.05 10.77 44.06
N GLU A 118 -3.72 9.64 44.68
CA GLU A 118 -3.22 8.45 43.98
C GLU A 118 -4.27 7.83 43.04
N ASP A 119 -5.55 7.76 43.43
CA ASP A 119 -6.61 7.28 42.54
C ASP A 119 -6.85 8.25 41.37
N PHE A 120 -6.77 9.56 41.63
CA PHE A 120 -6.90 10.56 40.57
C PHE A 120 -5.75 10.47 39.57
N GLN A 121 -4.52 10.19 40.00
CA GLN A 121 -3.40 9.96 39.08
C GLN A 121 -3.68 8.80 38.12
N ILE A 122 -4.37 7.75 38.57
CA ILE A 122 -4.80 6.66 37.70
C ILE A 122 -5.86 7.14 36.69
N VAL A 123 -6.76 8.04 37.08
CA VAL A 123 -7.70 8.70 36.16
C VAL A 123 -6.99 9.58 35.13
N GLU A 124 -5.93 10.29 35.53
CA GLU A 124 -5.07 11.04 34.60
C GLU A 124 -4.41 10.10 33.58
N ASN A 125 -3.92 8.94 34.02
CA ASN A 125 -3.37 7.93 33.11
C ASN A 125 -4.43 7.40 32.13
N ILE A 126 -5.66 7.13 32.59
CA ILE A 126 -6.77 6.74 31.71
C ILE A 126 -7.04 7.81 30.65
N TYR A 127 -7.06 9.09 31.03
CA TYR A 127 -7.21 10.19 30.08
C TYR A 127 -6.09 10.22 29.05
N CYS A 128 -4.84 10.20 29.52
CA CYS A 128 -3.65 10.23 28.68
C CYS A 128 -3.63 9.06 27.70
N ASP A 129 -3.84 7.83 28.19
CA ASP A 129 -3.82 6.62 27.37
C ASP A 129 -4.95 6.62 26.33
N THR A 130 -6.16 7.03 26.73
CA THR A 130 -7.29 7.15 25.80
C THR A 130 -6.97 8.17 24.70
N ARG A 131 -6.49 9.36 25.07
CA ARG A 131 -6.20 10.40 24.08
C ARG A 131 -5.01 10.02 23.18
N ASN A 132 -3.96 9.42 23.74
CA ASN A 132 -2.79 8.97 22.98
C ASN A 132 -3.17 7.89 21.97
N MET A 133 -4.01 6.92 22.35
CA MET A 133 -4.49 5.91 21.39
C MET A 133 -5.34 6.54 20.28
N ALA A 134 -6.16 7.54 20.60
CA ALA A 134 -6.90 8.28 19.57
C ALA A 134 -5.97 8.97 18.57
N VAL A 135 -4.84 9.53 19.04
CA VAL A 135 -3.84 10.15 18.16
C VAL A 135 -3.11 9.11 17.31
N ASN A 136 -2.67 8.00 17.91
CA ASN A 136 -1.98 6.93 17.18
C ASN A 136 -2.88 6.36 16.05
N LEU A 137 -4.17 6.15 16.31
CA LEU A 137 -5.11 5.66 15.29
C LEU A 137 -5.30 6.61 14.11
N LEU A 138 -4.88 7.87 14.19
CA LEU A 138 -4.89 8.76 13.03
C LEU A 138 -3.99 8.24 11.90
N ASP A 139 -2.89 7.56 12.24
CA ASP A 139 -1.96 7.01 11.26
C ASP A 139 -2.57 5.92 10.37
N THR A 140 -3.69 5.32 10.77
CA THR A 140 -4.42 4.38 9.92
C THR A 140 -4.90 5.02 8.61
N SER A 141 -5.13 6.34 8.55
CA SER A 141 -5.41 7.02 7.27
C SER A 141 -4.19 7.08 6.36
N ASN A 142 -2.99 7.24 6.93
CA ASN A 142 -1.73 7.23 6.16
C ASN A 142 -1.46 5.82 5.62
N ILE A 143 -1.72 4.79 6.43
CA ILE A 143 -1.67 3.39 5.98
C ILE A 143 -2.68 3.14 4.85
N ALA A 144 -3.90 3.68 4.96
CA ALA A 144 -4.91 3.56 3.91
C ALA A 144 -4.49 4.24 2.59
N GLU A 145 -3.88 5.43 2.67
CA GLU A 145 -3.36 6.14 1.49
C GLU A 145 -2.32 5.29 0.75
N ARG A 146 -1.38 4.70 1.48
CA ARG A 146 -0.36 3.79 0.93
C ARG A 146 -0.96 2.51 0.37
N LEU A 147 -1.97 1.94 1.04
CA LEU A 147 -2.62 0.70 0.63
C LEU A 147 -3.40 0.87 -0.69
N ASN A 148 -3.86 2.09 -1.02
CA ASN A 148 -4.58 2.36 -2.26
C ASN A 148 -3.79 1.97 -3.52
N ASP A 149 -2.47 2.17 -3.52
CA ASP A 149 -1.60 1.83 -4.67
C ASP A 149 -1.58 0.32 -4.97
N PHE A 150 -2.04 -0.49 -4.01
CA PHE A 150 -2.07 -1.94 -4.12
C PHE A 150 -3.46 -2.49 -4.45
N ILE A 151 -4.49 -1.66 -4.61
CA ILE A 151 -5.84 -2.13 -4.95
C ILE A 151 -5.82 -3.01 -6.22
N GLY A 152 -6.46 -4.18 -6.14
CA GLY A 152 -6.46 -5.21 -7.19
C GLY A 152 -5.26 -6.17 -7.13
N LYS A 153 -4.27 -5.94 -6.24
CA LYS A 153 -3.18 -6.90 -6.00
C LYS A 153 -3.73 -8.16 -5.35
N THR A 154 -3.52 -9.32 -5.97
CA THR A 154 -4.03 -10.62 -5.50
C THR A 154 -2.92 -11.51 -4.92
N LYS A 155 -3.30 -12.57 -4.22
CA LYS A 155 -2.38 -13.61 -3.71
C LYS A 155 -1.45 -14.16 -4.78
N VAL A 156 -1.94 -14.37 -6.00
CA VAL A 156 -1.14 -14.83 -7.15
C VAL A 156 -0.05 -13.81 -7.51
N THR A 157 -0.34 -12.52 -7.37
CA THR A 157 0.62 -11.41 -7.54
C THR A 157 1.57 -11.28 -6.33
N MET A 158 1.18 -11.73 -5.14
CA MET A 158 2.00 -11.69 -3.91
C MET A 158 2.97 -12.87 -3.79
N GLU A 159 2.52 -14.09 -4.11
CA GLU A 159 3.39 -15.28 -4.15
C GLU A 159 4.42 -15.19 -5.28
N LYS A 160 4.10 -14.48 -6.38
CA LYS A 160 5.07 -14.05 -7.43
C LYS A 160 6.07 -12.97 -6.99
N ASN A 161 6.01 -12.47 -5.76
CA ASN A 161 6.99 -11.52 -5.24
C ASN A 161 7.77 -12.09 -4.03
N GLN A 162 7.38 -13.24 -3.47
CA GLN A 162 8.09 -13.86 -2.35
C GLN A 162 9.22 -14.81 -2.79
N ASN A 163 9.28 -15.27 -4.06
CA ASN A 163 10.46 -16.00 -4.56
C ASN A 163 11.57 -15.06 -5.06
N LEU A 164 11.52 -13.78 -4.70
CA LEU A 164 12.57 -12.77 -4.91
C LEU A 164 13.70 -12.81 -3.87
N GLY A 165 13.79 -13.90 -3.11
CA GLY A 165 14.73 -14.04 -2.00
C GLY A 165 16.19 -13.85 -2.43
N GLY A 166 16.81 -12.78 -1.91
CA GLY A 166 18.25 -12.74 -1.62
C GLY A 166 19.09 -11.78 -2.45
N ILE A 167 18.95 -10.46 -2.25
CA ILE A 167 20.02 -9.51 -2.60
C ILE A 167 20.20 -8.48 -1.49
N SER A 168 20.70 -8.93 -0.34
CA SER A 168 21.19 -8.04 0.72
C SER A 168 22.67 -8.37 0.95
N ASN A 169 23.54 -7.39 0.69
CA ASN A 169 25.02 -7.43 0.80
C ASN A 169 25.81 -8.10 -0.34
N THR A 170 25.57 -7.73 -1.60
CA THR A 170 26.47 -8.09 -2.73
C THR A 170 27.06 -6.84 -3.38
N THR A 171 28.39 -6.82 -3.54
CA THR A 171 29.09 -5.79 -4.32
C THR A 171 29.05 -6.18 -5.80
N PHE A 172 28.49 -5.32 -6.64
CA PHE A 172 28.43 -5.53 -8.08
C PHE A 172 29.56 -4.78 -8.78
N GLY A 173 30.23 -5.43 -9.73
CA GLY A 173 31.22 -4.78 -10.60
C GLY A 173 30.55 -4.01 -11.73
N ASP A 174 31.34 -3.19 -12.44
CA ASP A 174 30.88 -2.44 -13.60
C ASP A 174 30.25 -3.38 -14.64
N ASN A 175 29.15 -2.93 -15.25
CA ASN A 175 28.36 -3.67 -16.25
C ASN A 175 27.51 -4.86 -15.74
N THR A 176 27.15 -4.89 -14.45
CA THR A 176 26.25 -5.93 -13.91
C THR A 176 24.77 -5.54 -14.03
N THR A 177 23.94 -6.40 -14.63
CA THR A 177 22.47 -6.26 -14.67
C THR A 177 21.84 -7.17 -13.63
N ILE A 178 21.10 -6.59 -12.67
CA ILE A 178 20.38 -7.32 -11.63
C ILE A 178 18.90 -7.36 -12.01
N ILE A 179 18.31 -8.55 -12.08
CA ILE A 179 16.91 -8.73 -12.46
C ILE A 179 16.17 -9.45 -11.31
N VAL A 180 15.16 -8.78 -10.77
CA VAL A 180 14.36 -9.21 -9.62
C VAL A 180 12.91 -9.40 -10.11
N GLY A 181 12.41 -10.64 -10.20
CA GLY A 181 10.98 -10.96 -10.41
C GLY A 181 10.70 -12.45 -10.66
N ASP A 182 9.62 -13.02 -10.12
CA ASP A 182 9.31 -14.48 -10.19
C ASP A 182 8.84 -14.95 -11.58
N HIS A 183 8.94 -14.11 -12.61
CA HIS A 183 8.67 -14.43 -14.03
C HIS A 183 9.81 -14.04 -14.95
N ASN A 184 11.00 -13.76 -14.41
CA ASN A 184 12.20 -13.69 -15.22
C ASN A 184 12.67 -15.11 -15.55
N GLN A 185 11.90 -15.79 -16.41
CA GLN A 185 12.61 -16.24 -17.60
C GLN A 185 13.21 -14.96 -18.15
N VAL A 186 14.53 -14.82 -18.08
CA VAL A 186 15.21 -14.06 -19.13
C VAL A 186 14.84 -14.83 -20.39
N LYS A 187 13.63 -14.58 -20.93
CA LYS A 187 13.42 -14.64 -22.35
C LYS A 187 14.32 -13.55 -22.82
N THR A 188 15.59 -13.90 -22.99
CA THR A 188 16.50 -13.11 -23.79
C THR A 188 15.67 -12.79 -25.01
N ILE A 189 15.41 -11.51 -25.24
CA ILE A 189 14.72 -11.09 -26.45
C ILE A 189 15.72 -11.44 -27.56
N GLN A 190 15.67 -12.70 -28.00
CA GLN A 190 16.46 -13.25 -29.09
C GLN A 190 15.80 -12.81 -30.39
N ILE A 191 15.56 -11.51 -30.51
CA ILE A 191 15.16 -10.92 -31.78
C ILE A 191 16.46 -10.69 -32.53
N LYS A 192 16.68 -11.51 -33.57
CA LYS A 192 17.77 -11.23 -34.50
C LYS A 192 17.44 -9.92 -35.21
N GLN A 193 18.44 -9.07 -35.38
CA GLN A 193 18.27 -7.80 -36.10
C GLN A 193 17.60 -8.05 -37.46
N GLY A 194 16.51 -7.32 -37.75
CA GLY A 194 15.74 -7.45 -38.97
C GLY A 194 14.81 -8.67 -39.05
N ASN A 195 14.76 -9.54 -38.04
CA ASN A 195 13.85 -10.69 -38.03
C ASN A 195 12.49 -10.32 -37.42
N PHE A 196 11.53 -9.96 -38.28
CA PHE A 196 10.19 -9.60 -37.84
C PHE A 196 9.40 -10.77 -37.25
N GLU A 197 9.69 -12.02 -37.64
CA GLU A 197 8.99 -13.18 -37.06
C GLU A 197 9.34 -13.36 -35.58
N ASP A 198 10.57 -13.03 -35.15
CA ASP A 198 10.94 -13.06 -33.73
C ASP A 198 10.15 -11.99 -32.95
N LEU A 199 10.03 -10.77 -33.51
CA LEU A 199 9.24 -9.68 -32.92
C LEU A 199 7.75 -10.03 -32.87
N LYS A 200 7.19 -10.58 -33.95
CA LYS A 200 5.80 -11.04 -34.01
C LYS A 200 5.51 -12.12 -32.98
N ASN A 201 6.41 -13.09 -32.82
CA ASN A 201 6.25 -14.14 -31.82
C ASN A 201 6.26 -13.57 -30.39
N LEU A 202 7.15 -12.60 -30.11
CA LEU A 202 7.14 -11.86 -28.84
C LEU A 202 5.79 -11.18 -28.61
N LEU A 203 5.26 -10.46 -29.60
CA LEU A 203 3.98 -9.75 -29.49
C LEU A 203 2.79 -10.71 -29.32
N LYS A 204 2.72 -11.80 -30.09
CA LYS A 204 1.67 -12.83 -29.94
C LYS A 204 1.68 -13.49 -28.57
N GLN A 205 2.86 -13.81 -28.03
CA GLN A 205 2.99 -14.36 -26.68
C GLN A 205 2.47 -13.43 -25.58
N ASN A 206 2.38 -12.14 -25.90
CA ASN A 206 1.85 -11.10 -25.03
C ASN A 206 0.44 -10.66 -25.44
N ASN A 207 -0.28 -11.50 -26.20
CA ASN A 207 -1.67 -11.33 -26.64
C ASN A 207 -1.95 -10.09 -27.49
N VAL A 208 -0.96 -9.58 -28.22
CA VAL A 208 -1.21 -8.54 -29.22
C VAL A 208 -2.02 -9.12 -30.37
N ALA A 209 -3.12 -8.44 -30.73
CA ALA A 209 -3.97 -8.87 -31.83
C ALA A 209 -3.21 -8.89 -33.17
N ASP A 210 -3.53 -9.87 -34.02
CA ASP A 210 -2.87 -10.04 -35.32
C ASP A 210 -2.95 -8.79 -36.21
N GLU A 211 -4.05 -8.05 -36.13
CA GLU A 211 -4.25 -6.78 -36.84
C GLU A 211 -3.24 -5.70 -36.41
N ASP A 212 -2.94 -5.60 -35.11
CA ASP A 212 -1.99 -4.61 -34.60
C ASP A 212 -0.55 -5.00 -34.91
N ILE A 213 -0.23 -6.31 -34.94
CA ILE A 213 1.06 -6.83 -35.39
C ILE A 213 1.25 -6.55 -36.88
N ALA A 214 0.21 -6.75 -37.70
CA ALA A 214 0.26 -6.42 -39.13
C ALA A 214 0.51 -4.92 -39.35
N SER A 215 -0.14 -4.06 -38.55
CA SER A 215 0.12 -2.62 -38.57
C SER A 215 1.57 -2.27 -38.19
N LEU A 216 2.14 -2.93 -37.18
CA LEU A 216 3.54 -2.71 -36.82
C LEU A 216 4.48 -3.12 -37.95
N LYS A 217 4.20 -4.23 -38.65
CA LYS A 217 5.00 -4.71 -39.77
C LYS A 217 5.16 -3.65 -40.86
N GLU A 218 4.04 -3.05 -41.26
CA GLU A 218 4.04 -1.98 -42.26
C GLU A 218 4.84 -0.75 -41.78
N ILE A 219 4.72 -0.41 -40.50
CA ILE A 219 5.47 0.72 -39.93
C ILE A 219 6.97 0.46 -39.95
N VAL A 220 7.44 -0.70 -39.49
CA VAL A 220 8.89 -0.98 -39.43
C VAL A 220 9.53 -1.22 -40.81
N GLU A 221 8.72 -1.54 -41.84
CA GLU A 221 9.16 -1.64 -43.24
C GLU A 221 9.23 -0.27 -43.93
N THR A 222 8.42 0.71 -43.49
CA THR A 222 8.32 2.04 -44.12
C THR A 222 9.05 3.15 -43.38
N GLU A 223 9.17 3.05 -42.06
CA GLU A 223 9.82 4.03 -41.20
C GLU A 223 11.12 3.44 -40.63
N LYS A 224 12.24 4.13 -40.91
CA LYS A 224 13.54 3.80 -40.32
C LYS A 224 13.75 4.65 -39.06
N PRO A 225 14.32 4.08 -38.00
CA PRO A 225 14.64 4.82 -36.80
C PRO A 225 15.86 5.72 -37.03
N ASP A 226 16.04 6.71 -36.16
CA ASP A 226 17.27 7.50 -36.14
C ASP A 226 18.34 6.72 -35.38
N VAL A 227 19.35 6.28 -36.12
CA VAL A 227 20.45 5.46 -35.61
C VAL A 227 21.42 6.26 -34.75
N GLU A 228 21.58 7.56 -35.01
CA GLU A 228 22.53 8.43 -34.29
C GLU A 228 21.98 8.79 -32.92
N THR A 229 20.70 9.15 -32.85
CA THR A 229 20.04 9.52 -31.58
C THR A 229 19.44 8.32 -30.84
N LYS A 230 19.47 7.11 -31.44
CA LYS A 230 18.78 5.90 -30.96
C LYS A 230 17.30 6.17 -30.63
N THR A 231 16.64 6.97 -31.46
CA THR A 231 15.21 7.28 -31.30
C THR A 231 14.36 6.56 -32.34
N LEU A 232 13.22 6.03 -31.88
CA LEU A 232 12.23 5.42 -32.77
C LEU A 232 11.52 6.51 -33.56
N GLY A 233 11.09 6.17 -34.77
CA GLY A 233 10.33 7.08 -35.62
C GLY A 233 8.95 7.43 -35.05
N SER A 234 8.39 8.51 -35.57
CA SER A 234 7.10 9.06 -35.13
C SER A 234 5.93 8.09 -35.25
N LYS A 235 5.86 7.30 -36.34
CA LYS A 235 4.80 6.30 -36.54
C LYS A 235 4.96 5.13 -35.58
N THR A 236 6.19 4.71 -35.34
CA THR A 236 6.54 3.66 -34.38
C THR A 236 6.15 4.08 -32.96
N ASN A 237 6.49 5.30 -32.54
CA ASN A 237 6.08 5.85 -31.24
C ASN A 237 4.56 6.02 -31.13
N GLY A 238 3.89 6.43 -32.21
CA GLY A 238 2.44 6.52 -32.27
C GLY A 238 1.77 5.14 -32.11
N TRP A 239 2.34 4.10 -32.72
CA TRP A 239 1.86 2.74 -32.56
C TRP A 239 2.06 2.22 -31.13
N ILE A 240 3.22 2.48 -30.51
CA ILE A 240 3.46 2.14 -29.09
C ILE A 240 2.41 2.83 -28.21
N SER A 241 2.16 4.12 -28.43
CA SER A 241 1.16 4.89 -27.67
C SER A 241 -0.25 4.32 -27.83
N LYS A 242 -0.63 3.90 -29.04
CA LYS A 242 -1.91 3.23 -29.31
C LYS A 242 -2.03 1.90 -28.55
N MET A 243 -0.95 1.10 -28.51
CA MET A 243 -0.95 -0.19 -27.82
C MET A 243 -0.99 -0.05 -26.30
N VAL A 244 -0.27 0.94 -25.75
CA VAL A 244 -0.38 1.31 -24.33
C VAL A 244 -1.81 1.75 -24.00
N GLY A 245 -2.46 2.51 -24.90
CA GLY A 245 -3.87 2.88 -24.77
C GLY A 245 -4.82 1.68 -24.72
N LYS A 246 -4.57 0.63 -25.52
CA LYS A 246 -5.31 -0.65 -25.49
C LYS A 246 -5.04 -1.50 -24.25
N CYS A 247 -4.06 -1.15 -23.42
CA CYS A 247 -3.90 -1.81 -22.11
C CYS A 247 -4.96 -1.34 -21.10
N SER A 248 -5.53 -0.14 -21.31
CA SER A 248 -6.52 0.48 -20.41
C SER A 248 -7.89 -0.21 -20.44
N ASP A 249 -8.24 -0.90 -21.53
CA ASP A 249 -9.51 -1.62 -21.70
C ASP A 249 -9.43 -3.11 -21.32
N GLY A 250 -8.26 -3.58 -20.84
CA GLY A 250 -8.05 -4.97 -20.42
C GLY A 250 -7.74 -5.95 -21.55
N SER A 251 -7.60 -5.48 -22.80
CA SER A 251 -7.23 -6.34 -23.95
C SER A 251 -5.84 -6.98 -23.80
N TRP A 252 -4.99 -6.43 -22.92
CA TRP A 252 -3.68 -6.98 -22.59
C TRP A 252 -3.67 -7.56 -21.18
N ALA A 253 -3.18 -8.79 -21.03
CA ALA A 253 -2.94 -9.42 -19.72
C ALA A 253 -1.63 -8.91 -19.05
N ILE A 254 -1.21 -7.67 -19.32
CA ILE A 254 0.03 -7.04 -18.85
C ILE A 254 -0.32 -5.65 -18.31
N GLY A 255 0.26 -5.28 -17.16
CA GLY A 255 0.07 -3.94 -16.60
C GLY A 255 0.63 -2.84 -17.52
N ILE A 256 -0.06 -1.70 -17.59
CA ILE A 256 0.20 -0.55 -18.48
C ILE A 256 1.68 -0.14 -18.52
N GLY A 257 2.35 -0.11 -17.36
CA GLY A 257 3.78 0.26 -17.26
C GLY A 257 4.75 -0.78 -17.85
N ALA A 258 4.43 -2.07 -17.79
CA ALA A 258 5.26 -3.15 -18.35
C ALA A 258 5.08 -3.28 -19.87
N ALA A 259 3.88 -2.98 -20.39
CA ALA A 259 3.57 -3.04 -21.81
C ALA A 259 4.39 -2.04 -22.64
N GLY A 260 4.49 -0.79 -22.20
CA GLY A 260 5.25 0.25 -22.91
C GLY A 260 6.73 -0.10 -23.04
N LYS A 261 7.35 -0.60 -21.97
CA LYS A 261 8.75 -1.03 -21.97
C LYS A 261 8.97 -2.24 -22.88
N LEU A 262 8.14 -3.28 -22.78
CA LEU A 262 8.24 -4.48 -23.62
C LEU A 262 8.17 -4.14 -25.12
N LEU A 263 7.23 -3.28 -25.51
CA LEU A 263 7.06 -2.86 -26.90
C LEU A 263 8.26 -2.08 -27.41
N ALA A 264 8.72 -1.09 -26.65
CA ALA A 264 9.90 -0.31 -27.00
C ALA A 264 11.14 -1.19 -27.12
N ASP A 265 11.38 -2.06 -26.13
CA ASP A 265 12.57 -2.91 -26.08
C ASP A 265 12.56 -3.97 -27.19
N GLY A 266 11.40 -4.57 -27.49
CA GLY A 266 11.24 -5.52 -28.60
C GLY A 266 11.50 -4.88 -29.97
N ILE A 267 10.97 -3.68 -30.21
CA ILE A 267 11.18 -2.95 -31.47
C ILE A 267 12.64 -2.49 -31.58
N LYS A 268 13.25 -2.01 -30.48
CA LYS A 268 14.68 -1.65 -30.46
C LYS A 268 15.58 -2.85 -30.73
N ALA A 269 15.27 -4.01 -30.16
CA ALA A 269 15.98 -5.25 -30.44
C ALA A 269 15.86 -5.68 -31.92
N TYR A 270 14.67 -5.50 -32.54
CA TYR A 270 14.51 -5.70 -34.00
C TYR A 270 15.44 -4.81 -34.83
N TYR A 271 15.68 -3.57 -34.39
CA TYR A 271 16.66 -2.68 -35.03
C TYR A 271 18.13 -2.95 -34.65
N GLY A 272 18.41 -3.93 -33.78
CA GLY A 272 19.76 -4.27 -33.33
C GLY A 272 20.28 -3.38 -32.21
N TRP A 273 19.40 -2.63 -31.54
CA TRP A 273 19.75 -1.83 -30.37
C TRP A 273 19.60 -2.69 -29.13
N HIS A 274 20.71 -3.32 -28.71
CA HIS A 274 20.78 -4.05 -27.45
C HIS A 274 20.85 -3.06 -26.28
N ILE A 275 20.12 -3.38 -25.21
CA ILE A 275 20.08 -2.66 -23.94
C ILE A 275 20.88 -3.46 -22.93
#